data_AF-A0AA47E209-F1
#
_entry.id   AF-A0AA47E209-F1
#
_cell.length_a   1.000
_cell.length_b   1.000
_cell.length_c   1.000
_cell.angle_alpha   90.00
_cell.angle_beta   90.00
_cell.angle_gamma   90.00
#
_symmetry.space_group_name_H-M   'P 1'
#
loop_
_entity.id
_entity.type
_entity.pdbx_description
1 polymer ?
#
loop_
_entity_poly.entity_id
_entity_poly.type
_entity_poly.pdbx_seq_one_letter_code
_entity_poly.pdbx_strand_id
1 'polypeptide(L)'
;MPSPDLTSPVAARLQSIDALRGLVILFMLLDHVRETFLLHMQVPDPMDVAVTEPALFFSRTLAHLCAPVFIFLTGLSAFLYGEKHQGRHAVSSFLLKRGLFLVALEFTLVNFAWTFQFPPQVIYLQVIWAIGLSMLALSALLWLPRPWLVLLGLLIIGGHNLLDPLHFPVGSPMHLPWAILHDRGWLEVSDSLRLRTSYPLLPWIGVIALGYAAGPWFGRNADTERRQHNLANWGRAALLLFVLLRLINGYGERPWVVGEDGLRTLMSLLNITKYPPSLLFLCLTLGTGLLLLRHFERRQDRAWLRPLTVFGAAPMFFYLLHLYVLKLLYLAAVAIWGLNRGSHFGFEAVWPLWLWTVVLAVALYPAVRWFALLKARRRDITWLKYL
;
A
#
# COMPACT_ATOMS: atom_id res chain seq x y z
N MET A 1 27.68 -24.73 33.25
CA MET A 1 27.25 -24.68 31.83
C MET A 1 27.20 -23.23 31.42
N PRO A 2 27.97 -22.77 30.42
CA PRO A 2 27.93 -21.37 30.00
C PRO A 2 26.58 -21.09 29.33
N SER A 3 25.97 -19.99 29.73
CA SER A 3 24.80 -19.38 29.09
C SER A 3 25.07 -19.13 27.60
N PRO A 4 24.13 -19.43 26.69
CA PRO A 4 24.31 -19.15 25.27
C PRO A 4 24.28 -17.64 25.04
N ASP A 5 25.45 -17.07 24.73
CA ASP A 5 25.58 -15.71 24.21
C ASP A 5 24.76 -15.58 22.92
N LEU A 6 23.72 -14.74 22.98
CA LEU A 6 22.86 -14.39 21.84
C LEU A 6 23.47 -13.30 20.95
N THR A 7 24.78 -13.07 21.01
CA THR A 7 25.49 -12.09 20.18
C THR A 7 26.07 -12.73 18.92
N SER A 8 25.24 -13.45 18.17
CA SER A 8 25.52 -13.58 16.73
C SER A 8 25.04 -12.28 16.07
N PRO A 9 25.86 -11.56 15.29
CA PRO A 9 25.38 -10.42 14.53
C PRO A 9 24.49 -10.97 13.41
N VAL A 10 23.21 -11.15 13.73
CA VAL A 10 22.16 -11.34 12.74
C VAL A 10 22.25 -10.11 11.86
N ALA A 11 22.80 -10.28 10.65
CA ALA A 11 22.95 -9.24 9.62
C ALA A 11 21.90 -8.16 9.82
N ALA A 12 22.33 -6.98 10.30
CA ALA A 12 21.48 -5.99 10.94
C ALA A 12 20.23 -5.76 10.09
N ARG A 13 19.13 -6.42 10.48
CA ARG A 13 17.86 -6.33 9.78
C ARG A 13 17.47 -4.86 9.83
N LEU A 14 17.26 -4.25 8.67
CA LEU A 14 16.97 -2.82 8.56
C LEU A 14 15.63 -2.50 9.25
N GLN A 15 15.69 -2.23 10.55
CA GLN A 15 14.52 -2.07 11.41
C GLN A 15 13.62 -0.94 10.94
N SER A 16 14.21 0.10 10.33
CA SER A 16 13.47 1.23 9.77
C SER A 16 12.49 0.82 8.66
N ILE A 17 12.87 -0.13 7.80
CA ILE A 17 11.99 -0.64 6.72
C ILE A 17 10.79 -1.38 7.31
N ASP A 18 11.04 -2.25 8.28
CA ASP A 18 9.95 -3.00 8.93
C ASP A 18 9.09 -2.08 9.81
N ALA A 19 9.69 -1.12 10.52
CA ALA A 19 8.92 -0.13 11.26
C ALA A 19 8.00 0.69 10.35
N LEU A 20 8.48 1.08 9.16
CA LEU A 20 7.65 1.80 8.19
C LEU A 20 6.51 0.95 7.65
N ARG A 21 6.77 -0.32 7.28
CA ARG A 21 5.67 -1.26 6.92
C ARG A 21 4.67 -1.44 8.06
N GLY A 22 5.17 -1.53 9.28
CA GLY A 22 4.36 -1.67 10.49
C GLY A 22 3.50 -0.46 10.78
N LEU A 23 4.01 0.75 10.61
CA LEU A 23 3.18 1.96 10.72
C LEU A 23 2.07 1.93 9.66
N VAL A 24 2.45 1.67 8.44
CA VAL A 24 1.56 1.75 7.29
C VAL A 24 0.50 0.65 7.31
N ILE A 25 0.80 -0.56 7.79
CA ILE A 25 -0.20 -1.62 7.97
C ILE A 25 -1.23 -1.25 9.04
N LEU A 26 -0.86 -0.45 10.04
CA LEU A 26 -1.81 0.06 11.05
C LEU A 26 -2.71 1.17 10.49
N PHE A 27 -2.20 2.02 9.59
CA PHE A 27 -3.04 2.99 8.86
C PHE A 27 -4.01 2.29 7.90
N MET A 28 -3.60 1.17 7.32
CA MET A 28 -4.51 0.34 6.52
C MET A 28 -5.60 -0.29 7.39
N LEU A 29 -5.25 -0.79 8.60
CA LEU A 29 -6.24 -1.29 9.55
C LEU A 29 -7.31 -0.22 9.84
N LEU A 30 -6.89 1.03 10.07
CA LEU A 30 -7.80 2.16 10.26
C LEU A 30 -8.77 2.28 9.08
N ASP A 31 -8.28 2.26 7.84
CA ASP A 31 -9.12 2.34 6.64
C ASP A 31 -10.10 1.17 6.52
N HIS A 32 -9.67 -0.05 6.87
CA HIS A 32 -10.52 -1.23 6.77
C HIS A 32 -11.58 -1.29 7.89
N VAL A 33 -11.27 -0.78 9.09
CA VAL A 33 -12.28 -0.57 10.14
C VAL A 33 -13.34 0.43 9.65
N ARG A 34 -12.92 1.52 8.97
CA ARG A 34 -13.83 2.49 8.34
C ARG A 34 -14.69 1.81 7.27
N GLU A 35 -14.09 1.07 6.34
CA GLU A 35 -14.83 0.39 5.28
C GLU A 35 -15.78 -0.70 5.81
N THR A 36 -15.52 -1.24 7.01
CA THR A 36 -16.39 -2.24 7.63
C THR A 36 -17.56 -1.61 8.41
N PHE A 37 -17.28 -0.64 9.29
CA PHE A 37 -18.28 -0.12 10.23
C PHE A 37 -18.85 1.25 9.86
N LEU A 38 -18.28 1.94 8.86
CA LEU A 38 -18.78 3.20 8.32
C LEU A 38 -19.19 3.05 6.85
N LEU A 39 -19.57 1.84 6.41
CA LEU A 39 -19.96 1.56 5.02
C LEU A 39 -21.17 2.38 4.55
N HIS A 40 -22.01 2.87 5.47
CA HIS A 40 -23.12 3.77 5.19
C HIS A 40 -22.68 5.22 4.92
N MET A 41 -21.43 5.58 5.25
CA MET A 41 -20.79 6.87 4.95
C MET A 41 -19.71 6.67 3.89
N GLN A 42 -20.12 6.37 2.66
CA GLN A 42 -19.21 6.15 1.55
C GLN A 42 -18.42 7.42 1.22
N VAL A 43 -17.11 7.25 1.04
CA VAL A 43 -16.21 8.34 0.67
C VAL A 43 -15.65 8.06 -0.73
N PRO A 44 -15.96 8.90 -1.74
CA PRO A 44 -15.48 8.69 -3.10
C PRO A 44 -13.97 8.93 -3.24
N ASP A 45 -13.45 8.71 -4.44
CA ASP A 45 -12.09 9.08 -4.83
C ASP A 45 -12.14 9.91 -6.13
N PRO A 46 -11.67 11.17 -6.11
CA PRO A 46 -11.31 11.97 -4.93
C PRO A 46 -12.51 12.20 -3.98
N MET A 47 -12.25 12.66 -2.75
CA MET A 47 -13.30 12.85 -1.73
C MET A 47 -14.17 14.07 -2.05
N ASP A 48 -15.44 14.05 -1.69
CA ASP A 48 -16.28 15.25 -1.77
C ASP A 48 -16.09 16.11 -0.52
N VAL A 49 -15.34 17.20 -0.67
CA VAL A 49 -14.96 18.10 0.43
C VAL A 49 -16.16 18.85 1.00
N ALA A 50 -17.27 19.01 0.26
CA ALA A 50 -18.45 19.71 0.77
C ALA A 50 -19.19 18.89 1.83
N VAL A 51 -19.29 17.56 1.62
CA VAL A 51 -20.12 16.68 2.47
C VAL A 51 -19.30 15.76 3.38
N THR A 52 -18.02 15.53 3.11
CA THR A 52 -17.20 14.62 3.93
C THR A 52 -16.85 15.29 5.25
N GLU A 53 -17.13 14.66 6.38
CA GLU A 53 -16.71 15.15 7.70
C GLU A 53 -15.17 15.22 7.80
N PRO A 54 -14.58 16.29 8.39
CA PRO A 54 -13.12 16.42 8.48
C PRO A 54 -12.40 15.23 9.13
N ALA A 55 -12.95 14.67 10.20
CA ALA A 55 -12.35 13.50 10.87
C ALA A 55 -12.27 12.28 9.93
N LEU A 56 -13.30 12.08 9.11
CA LEU A 56 -13.37 11.01 8.11
C LEU A 56 -12.39 11.28 6.96
N PHE A 57 -12.32 12.53 6.48
CA PHE A 57 -11.37 12.96 5.46
C PHE A 57 -9.93 12.63 5.87
N PHE A 58 -9.48 13.11 7.04
CA PHE A 58 -8.10 12.89 7.47
C PHE A 58 -7.78 11.43 7.77
N SER A 59 -8.76 10.65 8.27
CA SER A 59 -8.58 9.20 8.46
C SER A 59 -8.30 8.49 7.12
N ARG A 60 -8.99 8.88 6.04
CA ARG A 60 -8.78 8.34 4.70
C ARG A 60 -7.48 8.85 4.09
N THR A 61 -7.16 10.14 4.23
CA THR A 61 -5.87 10.70 3.78
C THR A 61 -4.69 9.98 4.44
N LEU A 62 -4.81 9.58 5.71
CA LEU A 62 -3.75 8.83 6.40
C LEU A 62 -3.49 7.47 5.73
N ALA A 63 -4.55 6.79 5.30
CA ALA A 63 -4.45 5.52 4.58
C ALA A 63 -3.88 5.65 3.16
N HIS A 64 -3.83 6.86 2.58
CA HIS A 64 -3.22 7.08 1.27
C HIS A 64 -1.73 6.72 1.23
N LEU A 65 -1.03 6.80 2.37
CA LEU A 65 0.35 6.36 2.49
C LEU A 65 0.53 4.86 2.20
N CYS A 66 -0.53 4.05 2.26
CA CYS A 66 -0.41 2.60 2.29
C CYS A 66 0.18 1.97 1.03
N ALA A 67 -0.55 2.07 -0.08
CA ALA A 67 -0.13 1.43 -1.32
C ALA A 67 1.22 1.94 -1.84
N PRO A 68 1.49 3.26 -1.91
CA PRO A 68 2.78 3.80 -2.39
C PRO A 68 3.97 3.29 -1.60
N VAL A 69 3.89 3.35 -0.26
CA VAL A 69 5.00 2.93 0.59
C VAL A 69 5.21 1.42 0.51
N PHE A 70 4.15 0.61 0.51
CA PHE A 70 4.30 -0.85 0.35
C PHE A 70 4.93 -1.24 -0.98
N ILE A 71 4.48 -0.64 -2.08
CA ILE A 71 5.00 -0.95 -3.43
C ILE A 71 6.45 -0.47 -3.55
N PHE A 72 6.78 0.73 -3.08
CA PHE A 72 8.15 1.23 -3.06
C PHE A 72 9.08 0.32 -2.23
N LEU A 73 8.67 -0.05 -1.00
CA LEU A 73 9.45 -0.93 -0.13
C LEU A 73 9.54 -2.37 -0.68
N THR A 74 8.58 -2.78 -1.51
CA THR A 74 8.62 -4.06 -2.23
C THR A 74 9.72 -4.05 -3.29
N GLY A 75 9.81 -3.00 -4.11
CA GLY A 75 10.91 -2.82 -5.06
C GLY A 75 12.26 -2.77 -4.36
N LEU A 76 12.36 -2.01 -3.26
CA LEU A 76 13.56 -1.93 -2.43
C LEU A 76 14.00 -3.32 -1.91
N SER A 77 13.03 -4.12 -1.43
CA SER A 77 13.31 -5.48 -0.95
C SER A 77 13.78 -6.42 -2.04
N ALA A 78 13.29 -6.24 -3.27
CA ALA A 78 13.71 -7.04 -4.40
C ALA A 78 15.19 -6.82 -4.73
N PHE A 79 15.68 -5.57 -4.61
CA PHE A 79 17.11 -5.28 -4.74
C PHE A 79 17.92 -5.97 -3.64
N LEU A 80 17.52 -5.82 -2.37
CA LEU A 80 18.22 -6.43 -1.23
C LEU A 80 18.21 -7.97 -1.30
N TYR A 81 17.14 -8.56 -1.82
CA TYR A 81 17.07 -9.99 -2.09
C TYR A 81 18.12 -10.40 -3.14
N GLY A 82 18.30 -9.61 -4.20
CA GLY A 82 19.30 -9.83 -5.24
C GLY A 82 20.73 -9.71 -4.76
N GLU A 83 21.02 -8.73 -3.91
CA GLU A 83 22.33 -8.58 -3.29
C GLU A 83 22.70 -9.82 -2.46
N LYS A 84 21.72 -10.41 -1.76
CA LYS A 84 21.93 -11.61 -0.95
C LYS A 84 22.12 -12.89 -1.78
N HIS A 85 21.44 -13.02 -2.92
CA HIS A 85 21.43 -14.25 -3.74
C HIS A 85 22.26 -14.14 -5.03
N GLN A 86 23.01 -13.05 -5.20
CA GLN A 86 24.01 -12.82 -6.26
C GLN A 86 23.56 -13.17 -7.69
N GLY A 87 22.32 -12.84 -8.07
CA GLY A 87 21.88 -13.10 -9.44
C GLY A 87 20.57 -12.42 -9.82
N ARG A 88 20.59 -11.59 -10.88
CA ARG A 88 19.38 -10.94 -11.44
C ARG A 88 18.33 -11.96 -11.86
N HIS A 89 18.74 -13.12 -12.40
CA HIS A 89 17.85 -14.23 -12.71
C HIS A 89 17.09 -14.75 -11.48
N ALA A 90 17.77 -14.90 -10.34
CA ALA A 90 17.15 -15.36 -9.10
C ALA A 90 16.13 -14.35 -8.58
N VAL A 91 16.42 -13.04 -8.68
CA VAL A 91 15.46 -11.98 -8.33
C VAL A 91 14.26 -12.01 -9.28
N SER A 92 14.49 -12.08 -10.58
CA SER A 92 13.44 -12.09 -11.61
C SER A 92 12.50 -13.29 -11.40
N SER A 93 13.05 -14.51 -11.25
CA SER A 93 12.25 -15.70 -10.98
C SER A 93 11.49 -15.62 -9.65
N PHE A 94 12.11 -15.06 -8.60
CA PHE A 94 11.45 -14.86 -7.31
C PHE A 94 10.28 -13.88 -7.41
N LEU A 95 10.48 -12.73 -8.05
CA LEU A 95 9.43 -11.74 -8.29
C LEU A 95 8.30 -12.29 -9.14
N LEU A 96 8.62 -13.06 -10.18
CA LEU A 96 7.62 -13.72 -11.03
C LEU A 96 6.74 -14.67 -10.21
N LYS A 97 7.35 -15.58 -9.45
CA LYS A 97 6.62 -16.56 -8.61
C LYS A 97 5.81 -15.88 -7.51
N ARG A 98 6.40 -14.89 -6.83
CA ARG A 98 5.72 -14.17 -5.75
C ARG A 98 4.61 -13.28 -6.28
N GLY A 99 4.80 -12.62 -7.43
CA GLY A 99 3.79 -11.82 -8.10
C GLY A 99 2.57 -12.65 -8.48
N LEU A 100 2.78 -13.81 -9.12
CA LEU A 100 1.72 -14.76 -9.45
C LEU A 100 1.02 -15.31 -8.20
N PHE A 101 1.78 -15.58 -7.13
CA PHE A 101 1.19 -15.98 -5.84
C PHE A 101 0.26 -14.91 -5.27
N LEU A 102 0.66 -13.63 -5.29
CA LEU A 102 -0.18 -12.52 -4.81
C LEU A 102 -1.42 -12.32 -5.69
N VAL A 103 -1.29 -12.48 -7.01
CA VAL A 103 -2.44 -12.48 -7.93
C VAL A 103 -3.42 -13.60 -7.55
N ALA A 104 -2.95 -14.84 -7.41
CA ALA A 104 -3.81 -15.96 -7.01
C ALA A 104 -4.45 -15.74 -5.63
N LEU A 105 -3.69 -15.16 -4.69
CA LEU A 105 -4.18 -14.82 -3.36
C LEU A 105 -5.32 -13.78 -3.42
N GLU A 106 -5.23 -12.80 -4.31
CA GLU A 106 -6.29 -11.80 -4.52
C GLU A 106 -7.59 -12.48 -4.98
N PHE A 107 -7.52 -13.29 -6.03
CA PHE A 107 -8.69 -13.97 -6.60
C PHE A 107 -9.36 -14.96 -5.63
N THR A 108 -8.61 -15.45 -4.64
CA THR A 108 -9.08 -16.48 -3.72
C THR A 108 -9.36 -15.91 -2.33
N LEU A 109 -8.37 -15.94 -1.44
CA LEU A 109 -8.53 -15.62 -0.02
C LEU A 109 -8.95 -14.16 0.20
N VAL A 110 -8.36 -13.20 -0.52
CA VAL A 110 -8.67 -11.78 -0.29
C VAL A 110 -10.07 -11.44 -0.76
N ASN A 111 -10.46 -11.84 -1.97
CA ASN A 111 -11.81 -11.60 -2.45
C ASN A 111 -12.86 -12.28 -1.57
N PHE A 112 -12.62 -13.52 -1.16
CA PHE A 112 -13.51 -14.19 -0.22
C PHE A 112 -13.58 -13.50 1.14
N ALA A 113 -12.48 -12.93 1.66
CA ALA A 113 -12.50 -12.20 2.91
C ALA A 113 -13.39 -10.93 2.85
N TRP A 114 -13.39 -10.23 1.71
CA TRP A 114 -14.24 -9.06 1.51
C TRP A 114 -15.71 -9.43 1.27
N THR A 115 -15.99 -10.29 0.30
CA THR A 115 -17.37 -10.59 -0.12
C THR A 115 -18.03 -11.61 0.80
N PHE A 116 -17.28 -12.59 1.30
CA PHE A 116 -17.75 -13.77 2.03
C PHE A 116 -18.82 -14.55 1.25
N GLN A 117 -18.65 -14.61 -0.08
CA GLN A 117 -19.54 -15.28 -1.03
C GLN A 117 -18.77 -16.30 -1.87
N PHE A 118 -19.37 -17.47 -2.09
CA PHE A 118 -18.83 -18.53 -2.95
C PHE A 118 -19.96 -19.26 -3.69
N PRO A 119 -19.94 -19.33 -5.04
CA PRO A 119 -19.00 -18.67 -5.96
C PRO A 119 -19.15 -17.14 -5.94
N PRO A 120 -18.06 -16.37 -6.22
CA PRO A 120 -18.14 -14.91 -6.23
C PRO A 120 -18.91 -14.39 -7.44
N GLN A 121 -19.78 -13.39 -7.22
CA GLN A 121 -20.43 -12.66 -8.31
C GLN A 121 -19.58 -11.47 -8.81
N VAL A 122 -18.81 -10.89 -7.89
CA VAL A 122 -17.90 -9.78 -8.16
C VAL A 122 -16.54 -10.10 -7.58
N ILE A 123 -15.49 -9.90 -8.38
CA ILE A 123 -14.10 -9.97 -7.93
C ILE A 123 -13.49 -8.57 -8.04
N TYR A 124 -13.11 -8.02 -6.90
CA TYR A 124 -12.41 -6.75 -6.82
C TYR A 124 -10.92 -6.99 -7.01
N LEU A 125 -10.32 -6.32 -7.99
CA LEU A 125 -8.89 -6.33 -8.25
C LEU A 125 -8.26 -5.13 -7.54
N GLN A 126 -7.82 -5.34 -6.31
CA GLN A 126 -7.36 -4.29 -5.39
C GLN A 126 -5.83 -4.23 -5.29
N VAL A 127 -5.33 -3.80 -4.12
CA VAL A 127 -3.92 -3.47 -3.89
C VAL A 127 -3.00 -4.69 -4.00
N ILE A 128 -3.44 -5.88 -3.57
CA ILE A 128 -2.57 -7.08 -3.62
C ILE A 128 -2.38 -7.53 -5.07
N TRP A 129 -3.43 -7.45 -5.89
CA TRP A 129 -3.34 -7.61 -7.34
C TRP A 129 -2.35 -6.62 -7.97
N ALA A 130 -2.46 -5.32 -7.65
CA ALA A 130 -1.56 -4.30 -8.18
C ALA A 130 -0.10 -4.52 -7.74
N ILE A 131 0.15 -4.91 -6.48
CA ILE A 131 1.49 -5.30 -6.00
C ILE A 131 2.00 -6.52 -6.78
N GLY A 132 1.16 -7.54 -6.96
CA GLY A 132 1.48 -8.75 -7.70
C GLY A 132 1.92 -8.44 -9.13
N LEU A 133 1.09 -7.72 -9.89
CA LEU A 133 1.41 -7.29 -11.25
C LEU A 133 2.62 -6.36 -11.33
N SER A 134 2.81 -5.48 -10.34
CA SER A 134 4.01 -4.62 -10.26
C SER A 134 5.28 -5.46 -10.08
N MET A 135 5.23 -6.55 -9.30
CA MET A 135 6.36 -7.49 -9.20
C MET A 135 6.63 -8.20 -10.54
N LEU A 136 5.58 -8.60 -11.27
CA LEU A 136 5.72 -9.20 -12.61
C LEU A 136 6.38 -8.22 -13.58
N ALA A 137 5.90 -6.97 -13.61
CA ALA A 137 6.48 -5.92 -14.45
C ALA A 137 7.94 -5.66 -14.07
N LEU A 138 8.24 -5.51 -12.76
CA LEU A 138 9.61 -5.35 -12.30
C LEU A 138 10.49 -6.52 -12.72
N SER A 139 10.01 -7.78 -12.64
CA SER A 139 10.78 -8.97 -13.02
C SER A 139 11.31 -8.92 -14.46
N ALA A 140 10.58 -8.26 -15.36
CA ALA A 140 10.99 -7.99 -16.74
C ALA A 140 11.85 -6.71 -16.86
N LEU A 141 11.59 -5.68 -16.05
CA LEU A 141 12.37 -4.43 -16.08
C LEU A 141 13.77 -4.57 -15.46
N LEU A 142 14.03 -5.60 -14.64
CA LEU A 142 15.33 -5.84 -13.98
C LEU A 142 16.54 -5.92 -14.93
N TRP A 143 16.30 -6.19 -16.22
CA TRP A 143 17.32 -6.28 -17.25
C TRP A 143 17.83 -4.91 -17.71
N LEU A 144 17.05 -3.85 -17.48
CA LEU A 144 17.43 -2.49 -17.83
C LEU A 144 18.52 -1.96 -16.89
N PRO A 145 19.46 -1.13 -17.40
CA PRO A 145 20.37 -0.39 -16.54
C PRO A 145 19.61 0.53 -15.58
N ARG A 146 20.13 0.71 -14.36
CA ARG A 146 19.48 1.52 -13.31
C ARG A 146 19.06 2.93 -13.75
N PRO A 147 19.83 3.69 -14.56
CA PRO A 147 19.39 5.00 -15.04
C PRO A 147 18.09 4.93 -15.85
N TRP A 148 17.92 3.90 -16.68
CA TRP A 148 16.70 3.68 -17.46
C TRP A 148 15.51 3.31 -16.57
N LEU A 149 15.73 2.53 -15.50
CA LEU A 149 14.68 2.26 -14.50
C LEU A 149 14.21 3.53 -13.81
N VAL A 150 15.13 4.43 -13.44
CA VAL A 150 14.78 5.73 -12.83
C VAL A 150 14.03 6.59 -13.82
N LEU A 151 14.54 6.73 -15.05
CA LEU A 151 13.92 7.53 -16.10
C LEU A 151 12.51 7.01 -16.41
N LEU A 152 12.36 5.71 -16.63
CA LEU A 152 11.06 5.09 -16.90
C LEU A 152 10.10 5.28 -15.71
N GLY A 153 10.56 5.08 -14.48
CA GLY A 153 9.73 5.26 -13.29
C GLY A 153 9.25 6.70 -13.13
N LEU A 154 10.13 7.68 -13.33
CA LEU A 154 9.77 9.11 -13.29
C LEU A 154 8.87 9.51 -14.46
N LEU A 155 9.09 8.98 -15.67
CA LEU A 155 8.27 9.25 -16.84
C LEU A 155 6.86 8.69 -16.67
N ILE A 156 6.73 7.46 -16.17
CA ILE A 156 5.44 6.84 -15.88
C ILE A 156 4.71 7.68 -14.82
N ILE A 157 5.32 7.96 -13.68
CA ILE A 157 4.70 8.71 -12.58
C ILE A 157 4.37 10.15 -12.98
N GLY A 158 5.27 10.81 -13.72
CA GLY A 158 5.09 12.19 -14.14
C GLY A 158 4.17 12.36 -15.34
N GLY A 159 4.10 11.38 -16.23
CA GLY A 159 3.44 11.49 -17.53
C GLY A 159 2.11 10.74 -17.66
N HIS A 160 1.79 9.78 -16.78
CA HIS A 160 0.57 8.99 -16.94
C HIS A 160 -0.71 9.85 -16.86
N ASN A 161 -0.71 10.97 -16.14
CA ASN A 161 -1.88 11.84 -16.08
C ASN A 161 -2.25 12.47 -17.43
N LEU A 162 -1.31 12.55 -18.39
CA LEU A 162 -1.62 12.97 -19.76
C LEU A 162 -2.52 11.97 -20.50
N LEU A 163 -2.59 10.74 -20.00
CA LEU A 163 -3.40 9.67 -20.56
C LEU A 163 -4.82 9.63 -19.96
N ASP A 164 -5.10 10.43 -18.93
CA ASP A 164 -6.40 10.46 -18.23
C ASP A 164 -7.61 10.71 -19.16
N PRO A 165 -7.52 11.53 -20.24
CA PRO A 165 -8.63 11.71 -21.17
C PRO A 165 -8.93 10.52 -22.09
N LEU A 166 -8.02 9.55 -22.18
CA LEU A 166 -8.18 8.39 -23.06
C LEU A 166 -9.04 7.34 -22.37
N HIS A 167 -10.19 7.04 -22.96
CA HIS A 167 -11.09 5.99 -22.49
C HIS A 167 -11.52 5.09 -23.65
N PHE A 168 -11.67 3.80 -23.36
CA PHE A 168 -12.09 2.80 -24.35
C PHE A 168 -13.44 2.19 -23.92
N PRO A 169 -14.46 2.20 -24.79
CA PRO A 169 -15.77 1.64 -24.47
C PRO A 169 -15.72 0.11 -24.34
N VAL A 170 -16.68 -0.45 -23.61
CA VAL A 170 -16.91 -1.88 -23.51
C VAL A 170 -17.13 -2.44 -24.93
N GLY A 171 -16.36 -3.47 -25.30
CA GLY A 171 -16.33 -4.04 -26.66
C GLY A 171 -15.10 -3.67 -27.48
N SER A 172 -14.35 -2.63 -27.11
CA SER A 172 -13.04 -2.34 -27.72
C SER A 172 -11.98 -3.35 -27.23
N PRO A 173 -11.09 -3.85 -28.11
CA PRO A 173 -9.97 -4.71 -27.69
C PRO A 173 -9.03 -4.01 -26.69
N MET A 174 -9.00 -2.67 -26.70
CA MET A 174 -8.20 -1.88 -25.77
C MET A 174 -8.86 -1.64 -24.42
N HIS A 175 -10.15 -1.97 -24.25
CA HIS A 175 -10.86 -1.79 -22.98
C HIS A 175 -10.20 -2.57 -21.84
N LEU A 176 -9.94 -3.87 -22.03
CA LEU A 176 -9.33 -4.72 -21.03
C LEU A 176 -7.92 -4.26 -20.61
N PRO A 177 -6.93 -4.11 -21.52
CA PRO A 177 -5.60 -3.68 -21.12
C PRO A 177 -5.61 -2.28 -20.51
N TRP A 178 -6.48 -1.37 -20.99
CA TRP A 178 -6.57 -0.03 -20.43
C TRP A 178 -7.24 0.01 -19.06
N ALA A 179 -8.26 -0.79 -18.81
CA ALA A 179 -8.86 -0.94 -17.47
C ALA A 179 -7.88 -1.55 -16.46
N ILE A 180 -6.93 -2.38 -16.90
CA ILE A 180 -5.88 -2.90 -16.02
C ILE A 180 -4.80 -1.84 -15.79
N LEU A 181 -4.38 -1.12 -16.84
CA LEU A 181 -3.26 -0.18 -16.78
C LEU A 181 -3.63 1.18 -16.20
N HIS A 182 -4.75 1.78 -16.58
CA HIS A 182 -5.03 3.20 -16.34
C HIS A 182 -6.43 3.50 -15.81
N ASP A 183 -7.46 2.84 -16.33
CA ASP A 183 -8.86 3.12 -15.96
C ASP A 183 -9.40 2.29 -14.79
N ARG A 184 -10.38 2.84 -14.06
CA ARG A 184 -11.23 2.06 -13.16
C ARG A 184 -12.47 1.60 -13.91
N GLY A 185 -12.52 0.32 -14.22
CA GLY A 185 -13.55 -0.26 -15.07
C GLY A 185 -14.17 -1.53 -14.49
N TRP A 186 -15.30 -1.89 -15.08
CA TRP A 186 -15.91 -3.20 -14.93
C TRP A 186 -15.56 -4.05 -16.14
N LEU A 187 -15.13 -5.28 -15.89
CA LEU A 187 -14.86 -6.28 -16.91
C LEU A 187 -15.89 -7.40 -16.74
N GLU A 188 -16.75 -7.54 -17.73
CA GLU A 188 -17.75 -8.61 -17.78
C GLU A 188 -17.09 -9.89 -18.28
N VAL A 189 -17.02 -10.91 -17.43
CA VAL A 189 -16.41 -12.21 -17.77
C VAL A 189 -17.49 -13.21 -18.19
N SER A 190 -18.62 -13.19 -17.48
CA SER A 190 -19.83 -13.96 -17.80
C SER A 190 -21.05 -13.28 -17.21
N ASP A 191 -22.26 -13.78 -17.51
CA ASP A 191 -23.52 -13.27 -16.95
C ASP A 191 -23.57 -13.29 -15.42
N SER A 192 -22.75 -14.12 -14.78
CA SER A 192 -22.71 -14.31 -13.33
C SER A 192 -21.44 -13.76 -12.65
N LEU A 193 -20.41 -13.37 -13.42
CA LEU A 193 -19.12 -12.94 -12.89
C LEU A 193 -18.63 -11.64 -13.54
N ARG A 194 -18.38 -10.64 -12.69
CA ARG A 194 -17.78 -9.36 -13.08
C ARG A 194 -16.49 -9.10 -12.30
N LEU A 195 -15.48 -8.56 -12.96
CA LEU A 195 -14.26 -8.07 -12.30
C LEU A 195 -14.30 -6.54 -12.22
N ARG A 196 -13.82 -5.96 -11.12
CA ARG A 196 -13.68 -4.51 -10.97
C ARG A 196 -12.21 -4.12 -10.82
N THR A 197 -11.66 -3.40 -11.79
CA THR A 197 -10.29 -2.87 -11.70
C THR A 197 -10.26 -1.69 -10.74
N SER A 198 -9.90 -1.96 -9.48
CA SER A 198 -9.95 -0.95 -8.42
C SER A 198 -8.61 -0.23 -8.25
N TYR A 199 -7.51 -0.84 -8.70
CA TYR A 199 -6.16 -0.28 -8.66
C TYR A 199 -5.52 -0.33 -10.06
N PRO A 200 -5.63 0.74 -10.87
CA PRO A 200 -4.97 0.82 -12.17
C PRO A 200 -3.44 0.71 -12.02
N LEU A 201 -2.81 -0.15 -12.82
CA LEU A 201 -1.45 -0.66 -12.61
C LEU A 201 -0.33 0.33 -12.96
N LEU A 202 -0.51 1.12 -14.02
CA LEU A 202 0.58 1.81 -14.72
C LEU A 202 1.46 2.64 -13.78
N PRO A 203 0.92 3.53 -12.91
CA PRO A 203 1.77 4.31 -12.01
C PRO A 203 2.52 3.46 -10.99
N TRP A 204 1.95 2.33 -10.55
CA TRP A 204 2.56 1.42 -9.58
C TRP A 204 3.81 0.72 -10.13
N ILE A 205 3.87 0.49 -11.45
CA ILE A 205 5.09 0.03 -12.13
C ILE A 205 6.22 1.05 -11.95
N GLY A 206 5.90 2.34 -12.06
CA GLY A 206 6.87 3.41 -11.79
C GLY A 206 7.33 3.41 -10.33
N VAL A 207 6.40 3.27 -9.38
CA VAL A 207 6.71 3.26 -7.93
C VAL A 207 7.61 2.08 -7.55
N ILE A 208 7.30 0.87 -8.01
CA ILE A 208 8.12 -0.31 -7.69
C ILE A 208 9.51 -0.22 -8.33
N ALA A 209 9.62 0.34 -9.54
CA ALA A 209 10.89 0.55 -10.23
C ALA A 209 11.78 1.56 -9.48
N LEU A 210 11.21 2.68 -9.02
CA LEU A 210 11.94 3.64 -8.18
C LEU A 210 12.35 3.04 -6.83
N GLY A 211 11.50 2.21 -6.23
CA GLY A 211 11.83 1.43 -5.04
C GLY A 211 13.06 0.54 -5.25
N TYR A 212 13.07 -0.22 -6.35
CA TYR A 212 14.23 -1.05 -6.71
C TYR A 212 15.47 -0.21 -6.99
N ALA A 213 15.32 0.92 -7.70
CA ALA A 213 16.41 1.83 -7.99
C ALA A 213 16.97 2.53 -6.74
N ALA A 214 16.21 2.67 -5.65
CA ALA A 214 16.70 3.15 -4.35
C ALA A 214 17.52 2.09 -3.59
N GLY A 215 17.45 0.82 -4.01
CA GLY A 215 18.14 -0.33 -3.45
C GLY A 215 19.60 -0.12 -3.00
N PRO A 216 20.48 0.42 -3.85
CA PRO A 216 21.88 0.63 -3.50
C PRO A 216 22.14 1.51 -2.28
N TRP A 217 21.18 2.33 -1.84
CA TRP A 217 21.32 3.11 -0.61
C TRP A 217 21.26 2.24 0.66
N PHE A 218 20.72 1.03 0.55
CA PHE A 218 20.51 0.09 1.66
C PHE A 218 21.37 -1.17 1.55
N GLY A 219 22.28 -1.23 0.57
CA GLY A 219 23.17 -2.38 0.39
C GLY A 219 24.16 -2.56 1.55
N ARG A 220 24.83 -3.72 1.60
CA ARG A 220 25.75 -4.13 2.68
C ARG A 220 26.85 -3.12 2.98
N ASN A 221 27.38 -2.47 1.94
CA ASN A 221 28.47 -1.49 2.04
C ASN A 221 27.98 -0.05 1.84
N ALA A 222 26.67 0.19 2.00
CA ALA A 222 26.11 1.51 1.79
C ALA A 222 26.41 2.44 2.97
N ASP A 223 26.85 3.66 2.66
CA ASP A 223 27.04 4.72 3.64
C ASP A 223 25.69 5.19 4.20
N THR A 224 25.58 5.12 5.53
CA THR A 224 24.38 5.52 6.29
C THR A 224 24.12 7.02 6.17
N GLU A 225 25.15 7.87 6.17
CA GLU A 225 24.95 9.32 6.05
C GLU A 225 24.43 9.67 4.67
N ARG A 226 25.07 9.13 3.62
CA ARG A 226 24.62 9.32 2.24
C ARG A 226 23.21 8.79 2.01
N ARG A 227 22.86 7.63 2.59
CA ARG A 227 21.47 7.12 2.58
C ARG A 227 20.51 8.13 3.19
N GLN A 228 20.78 8.61 4.40
CA GLN A 228 19.89 9.56 5.08
C GLN A 228 19.77 10.88 4.33
N HIS A 229 20.86 11.35 3.72
CA HIS A 229 20.86 12.56 2.89
C HIS A 229 19.99 12.37 1.65
N ASN A 230 20.14 11.25 0.94
CA ASN A 230 19.31 10.92 -0.23
C ASN A 230 17.82 10.83 0.13
N LEU A 231 17.47 10.11 1.21
CA LEU A 231 16.10 10.03 1.70
C LEU A 231 15.52 11.41 2.03
N ALA A 232 16.31 12.28 2.68
CA ALA A 232 15.87 13.63 3.01
C ALA A 232 15.68 14.51 1.78
N ASN A 233 16.57 14.42 0.80
CA ASN A 233 16.55 15.28 -0.38
C ASN A 233 15.43 14.87 -1.32
N TRP A 234 15.29 13.58 -1.64
CA TRP A 234 14.20 13.09 -2.47
C TRP A 234 12.84 13.24 -1.79
N GLY A 235 12.76 13.01 -0.48
CA GLY A 235 11.54 13.27 0.29
C GLY A 235 11.11 14.74 0.24
N ARG A 236 12.04 15.67 0.49
CA ARG A 236 11.78 17.11 0.42
C ARG A 236 11.50 17.59 -1.01
N ALA A 237 12.21 17.07 -2.01
CA ALA A 237 11.99 17.41 -3.42
C ALA A 237 10.60 16.99 -3.89
N ALA A 238 10.14 15.78 -3.52
CA ALA A 238 8.80 15.31 -3.84
C ALA A 238 7.71 16.17 -3.17
N LEU A 239 7.88 16.53 -1.89
CA LEU A 239 6.93 17.41 -1.19
C LEU A 239 6.95 18.85 -1.74
N LEU A 240 8.12 19.36 -2.10
CA LEU A 240 8.25 20.66 -2.75
C LEU A 240 7.54 20.66 -4.12
N LEU A 241 7.74 19.62 -4.92
CA LEU A 241 7.06 19.45 -6.20
C LEU A 241 5.53 19.38 -6.00
N PHE A 242 5.05 18.64 -5.01
CA PHE A 242 3.63 18.61 -4.64
C PHE A 242 3.10 20.02 -4.35
N VAL A 243 3.78 20.79 -3.50
CA VAL A 243 3.37 22.16 -3.15
C VAL A 243 3.38 23.06 -4.38
N LEU A 244 4.44 23.05 -5.17
CA LEU A 244 4.57 23.89 -6.37
C LEU A 244 3.47 23.58 -7.39
N LEU A 245 3.22 22.30 -7.69
CA LEU A 245 2.15 21.90 -8.61
C LEU A 245 0.76 22.22 -8.06
N ARG A 246 0.55 22.11 -6.74
CA ARG A 246 -0.70 22.55 -6.12
C ARG A 246 -0.90 24.05 -6.19
N LEU A 247 0.14 24.84 -6.03
CA LEU A 247 0.05 26.30 -6.14
C LEU A 247 -0.19 26.75 -7.60
N ILE A 248 0.41 26.06 -8.57
CA ILE A 248 0.13 26.27 -10.01
C ILE A 248 -1.29 25.81 -10.36
N ASN A 249 -1.77 24.74 -9.70
CA ASN A 249 -3.13 24.22 -9.79
C ASN A 249 -3.58 23.76 -11.19
N GLY A 250 -2.64 23.28 -12.02
CA GLY A 250 -2.90 23.00 -13.45
C GLY A 250 -2.58 21.60 -13.97
N TYR A 251 -1.84 20.75 -13.24
CA TYR A 251 -1.45 19.42 -13.73
C TYR A 251 -1.50 18.35 -12.64
N GLY A 252 -1.87 17.14 -13.04
CA GLY A 252 -1.88 15.93 -12.21
C GLY A 252 -3.08 15.77 -11.28
N GLU A 253 -3.81 16.85 -10.99
CA GLU A 253 -5.02 16.80 -10.17
C GLU A 253 -6.09 17.78 -10.63
N ARG A 254 -7.31 17.55 -10.16
CA ARG A 254 -8.37 18.56 -10.24
C ARG A 254 -7.95 19.83 -9.49
N PRO A 255 -8.26 21.02 -10.04
CA PRO A 255 -8.00 22.27 -9.36
C PRO A 255 -8.61 22.28 -7.96
N TRP A 256 -7.82 22.61 -6.94
CA TRP A 256 -8.38 22.88 -5.62
C TRP A 256 -9.06 24.26 -5.62
N VAL A 257 -10.07 24.42 -4.77
CA VAL A 257 -10.87 25.64 -4.64
C VAL A 257 -10.84 26.14 -3.21
N VAL A 258 -11.06 27.44 -3.03
CA VAL A 258 -11.22 28.05 -1.70
C VAL A 258 -12.58 27.60 -1.15
N GLY A 259 -12.56 26.97 0.02
CA GLY A 259 -13.77 26.52 0.72
C GLY A 259 -14.37 27.60 1.61
N GLU A 260 -15.46 27.27 2.30
CA GLU A 260 -16.16 28.18 3.22
C GLU A 260 -15.28 28.66 4.38
N ASP A 261 -14.35 27.83 4.83
CA ASP A 261 -13.36 28.14 5.86
C ASP A 261 -11.96 27.64 5.47
N GLY A 262 -10.97 27.97 6.32
CA GLY A 262 -9.59 27.53 6.12
C GLY A 262 -9.43 26.01 6.15
N LEU A 263 -10.28 25.29 6.90
CA LEU A 263 -10.23 23.84 7.01
C LEU A 263 -10.69 23.17 5.71
N ARG A 264 -11.82 23.60 5.13
CA ARG A 264 -12.34 23.13 3.85
C ARG A 264 -11.41 23.49 2.70
N THR A 265 -10.77 24.65 2.76
CA THR A 265 -9.71 25.02 1.80
C THR A 265 -8.52 24.07 1.90
N LEU A 266 -8.05 23.76 3.12
CA LEU A 266 -6.97 22.80 3.33
C LEU A 266 -7.37 21.39 2.88
N MET A 267 -8.60 20.96 3.15
CA MET A 267 -9.13 19.69 2.66
C MET A 267 -9.15 19.66 1.14
N SER A 268 -9.59 20.75 0.47
CA SER A 268 -9.53 20.85 -0.99
C SER A 268 -8.11 20.76 -1.52
N LEU A 269 -7.14 21.41 -0.86
CA LEU A 269 -5.71 21.34 -1.22
C LEU A 269 -5.13 19.93 -1.02
N LEU A 270 -5.60 19.18 -0.02
CA LEU A 270 -5.14 17.81 0.25
C LEU A 270 -5.98 16.73 -0.44
N ASN A 271 -7.04 17.10 -1.16
CA ASN A 271 -7.91 16.18 -1.87
C ASN A 271 -7.27 15.75 -3.19
N ILE A 272 -6.65 14.57 -3.17
CA ILE A 272 -5.86 13.99 -4.25
C ILE A 272 -6.46 12.65 -4.67
N THR A 273 -6.40 12.36 -5.96
CA THR A 273 -6.90 11.17 -6.64
C THR A 273 -5.97 9.98 -6.39
N LYS A 274 -6.51 8.92 -5.77
CA LYS A 274 -5.79 7.68 -5.48
C LYS A 274 -5.83 6.70 -6.65
N TYR A 275 -6.78 6.83 -7.58
CA TYR A 275 -7.01 5.83 -8.63
C TYR A 275 -7.42 6.40 -10.01
N PRO A 276 -6.53 6.32 -11.02
CA PRO A 276 -5.11 5.97 -10.91
C PRO A 276 -4.39 6.94 -9.95
N PRO A 277 -3.37 6.50 -9.19
CA PRO A 277 -2.69 7.37 -8.24
C PRO A 277 -1.98 8.48 -9.02
N SER A 278 -2.40 9.72 -8.83
CA SER A 278 -1.83 10.86 -9.56
C SER A 278 -0.38 11.14 -9.20
N LEU A 279 0.29 11.95 -10.02
CA LEU A 279 1.60 12.52 -9.68
C LEU A 279 1.60 13.18 -8.30
N LEU A 280 0.60 14.02 -7.98
CA LEU A 280 0.54 14.72 -6.70
C LEU A 280 0.30 13.76 -5.54
N PHE A 281 -0.54 12.75 -5.75
CA PHE A 281 -0.76 11.69 -4.76
C PHE A 281 0.54 10.97 -4.44
N LEU A 282 1.31 10.59 -5.46
CA LEU A 282 2.59 9.91 -5.29
C LEU A 282 3.66 10.83 -4.69
N CYS A 283 3.73 12.11 -5.08
CA CYS A 283 4.63 13.09 -4.48
C CYS A 283 4.39 13.27 -2.98
N LEU A 284 3.12 13.45 -2.57
CA LEU A 284 2.77 13.62 -1.16
C LEU A 284 3.08 12.36 -0.35
N THR A 285 2.65 11.19 -0.83
CA THR A 285 2.73 9.93 -0.09
C THR A 285 4.13 9.35 -0.06
N LEU A 286 4.84 9.29 -1.19
CA LEU A 286 6.24 8.82 -1.23
C LEU A 286 7.16 9.84 -0.58
N GLY A 287 6.96 11.14 -0.78
CA GLY A 287 7.73 12.18 -0.11
C GLY A 287 7.68 12.04 1.41
N THR A 288 6.47 11.90 1.95
CA THR A 288 6.26 11.63 3.38
C THR A 288 6.86 10.28 3.80
N GLY A 289 6.68 9.22 3.01
CA GLY A 289 7.23 7.89 3.27
C GLY A 289 8.75 7.86 3.37
N LEU A 290 9.47 8.58 2.50
CA LEU A 290 10.94 8.69 2.55
C LEU A 290 11.43 9.44 3.79
N LEU A 291 10.74 10.51 4.19
CA LEU A 291 11.06 11.26 5.41
C LEU A 291 10.77 10.44 6.67
N LEU A 292 9.68 9.68 6.69
CA LEU A 292 9.38 8.74 7.77
C LEU A 292 10.42 7.62 7.85
N LEU A 293 10.86 7.08 6.71
CA LEU A 293 11.90 6.06 6.67
C LEU A 293 13.20 6.56 7.29
N ARG A 294 13.64 7.77 6.90
CA ARG A 294 14.80 8.45 7.51
C ARG A 294 14.60 8.69 9.00
N HIS A 295 13.40 9.11 9.40
CA HIS A 295 13.09 9.37 10.79
C HIS A 295 13.20 8.11 11.67
N PHE A 296 12.67 6.98 11.18
CA PHE A 296 12.78 5.69 11.87
C PHE A 296 14.21 5.18 11.89
N GLU A 297 14.98 5.40 10.83
CA GLU A 297 16.40 5.05 10.81
C GLU A 297 17.20 5.77 11.89
N ARG A 298 16.99 7.09 12.06
CA ARG A 298 17.63 7.88 13.12
C ARG A 298 17.21 7.49 14.54
N ARG A 299 16.14 6.71 14.68
CA ARG A 299 15.55 6.35 15.97
C ARG A 299 15.48 4.83 16.16
N GLN A 300 16.24 4.06 15.39
CA GLN A 300 16.21 2.59 15.41
C GLN A 300 16.39 1.97 16.81
N ASP A 301 17.12 2.63 17.71
CA ASP A 301 17.34 2.14 19.07
C ASP A 301 16.17 2.39 20.04
N ARG A 302 15.13 3.12 19.61
CA ARG A 302 14.02 3.51 20.48
C ARG A 302 13.00 2.39 20.64
N ALA A 303 12.63 2.10 21.89
CA ALA A 303 11.74 0.98 22.23
C ALA A 303 10.35 1.04 21.57
N TRP A 304 9.82 2.25 21.32
CA TRP A 304 8.50 2.43 20.70
C TRP A 304 8.43 1.97 19.23
N LEU A 305 9.58 1.77 18.55
CA LEU A 305 9.61 1.19 17.21
C LEU A 305 9.41 -0.34 17.22
N ARG A 306 9.69 -1.02 18.34
CA ARG A 306 9.64 -2.48 18.43
C ARG A 306 8.26 -3.04 18.04
N PRO A 307 7.12 -2.52 18.52
CA PRO A 307 5.81 -2.98 18.06
C PRO A 307 5.62 -2.84 16.55
N LEU A 308 6.04 -1.71 15.96
CA LEU A 308 5.94 -1.48 14.52
C LEU A 308 6.77 -2.50 13.73
N THR A 309 8.00 -2.79 14.18
CA THR A 309 8.84 -3.79 13.50
C THR A 309 8.22 -5.19 13.50
N VAL A 310 7.44 -5.54 14.52
CA VAL A 310 6.72 -6.82 14.58
C VAL A 310 5.61 -6.86 13.53
N PHE A 311 4.79 -5.81 13.44
CA PHE A 311 3.78 -5.70 12.39
C PHE A 311 4.39 -5.75 10.99
N GLY A 312 5.46 -5.00 10.76
CA GLY A 312 6.12 -4.96 9.46
C GLY A 312 6.94 -6.20 9.11
N ALA A 313 7.21 -7.09 10.07
CA ALA A 313 7.88 -8.36 9.82
C ALA A 313 6.97 -9.39 9.12
N ALA A 314 5.66 -9.28 9.31
CA ALA A 314 4.66 -10.20 8.77
C ALA A 314 3.42 -9.47 8.22
N PRO A 315 3.60 -8.50 7.29
CA PRO A 315 2.52 -7.62 6.86
C PRO A 315 1.42 -8.38 6.10
N MET A 316 1.76 -9.39 5.27
CA MET A 316 0.76 -10.19 4.55
C MET A 316 -0.06 -11.09 5.48
N PHE A 317 0.56 -11.64 6.53
CA PHE A 317 -0.16 -12.41 7.53
C PHE A 317 -1.16 -11.53 8.28
N PHE A 318 -0.71 -10.36 8.75
CA PHE A 318 -1.62 -9.39 9.36
C PHE A 318 -2.71 -8.97 8.38
N TYR A 319 -2.37 -8.72 7.11
CA TYR A 319 -3.32 -8.34 6.06
C TYR A 319 -4.48 -9.35 5.94
N LEU A 320 -4.18 -10.64 5.82
CA LEU A 320 -5.22 -11.65 5.71
C LEU A 320 -5.98 -11.79 7.03
N LEU A 321 -5.26 -11.90 8.16
CA LEU A 321 -5.88 -12.14 9.47
C LEU A 321 -6.89 -11.04 9.83
N HIS A 322 -6.51 -9.77 9.69
CA HIS A 322 -7.39 -8.68 10.11
C HIS A 322 -8.64 -8.56 9.22
N LEU A 323 -8.56 -8.87 7.92
CA LEU A 323 -9.73 -8.88 7.04
C LEU A 323 -10.79 -9.90 7.49
N TYR A 324 -10.36 -11.13 7.77
CA TYR A 324 -11.27 -12.16 8.28
C TYR A 324 -11.82 -11.80 9.65
N VAL A 325 -10.98 -11.28 10.55
CA VAL A 325 -11.44 -10.84 11.88
C VAL A 325 -12.47 -9.72 11.76
N LEU A 326 -12.24 -8.71 10.93
CA LEU A 326 -13.21 -7.63 10.67
C LEU A 326 -14.52 -8.19 10.11
N LYS A 327 -14.46 -9.10 9.13
CA LYS A 327 -15.66 -9.71 8.56
C LYS A 327 -16.47 -10.47 9.61
N LEU A 328 -15.80 -11.29 10.42
CA LEU A 328 -16.45 -12.06 11.49
C LEU A 328 -17.05 -11.15 12.56
N LEU A 329 -16.35 -10.07 12.93
CA LEU A 329 -16.88 -9.07 13.87
C LEU A 329 -18.11 -8.36 13.30
N TYR A 330 -18.10 -8.01 12.02
CA TYR A 330 -19.28 -7.42 11.36
C TYR A 330 -20.47 -8.38 11.36
N LEU A 331 -20.26 -9.65 10.99
CA LEU A 331 -21.33 -10.66 10.99
C LEU A 331 -21.87 -10.91 12.40
N ALA A 332 -21.00 -10.99 13.40
CA ALA A 332 -21.40 -11.12 14.80
C ALA A 332 -22.21 -9.89 15.26
N ALA A 333 -21.78 -8.69 14.88
CA ALA A 333 -22.49 -7.48 15.21
C ALA A 333 -23.90 -7.42 14.61
N VAL A 334 -24.03 -7.81 13.33
CA VAL A 334 -25.35 -7.94 12.68
C VAL A 334 -26.20 -9.02 13.34
N ALA A 335 -25.62 -10.14 13.76
CA ALA A 335 -26.36 -11.21 14.41
C ALA A 335 -26.86 -10.84 15.82
N ILE A 336 -26.10 -10.03 16.56
CA ILE A 336 -26.43 -9.62 17.94
C ILE A 336 -27.35 -8.39 17.96
N TRP A 337 -27.04 -7.38 17.14
CA TRP A 337 -27.70 -6.07 17.19
C TRP A 337 -28.57 -5.75 15.96
N GLY A 338 -28.53 -6.58 14.91
CA GLY A 338 -29.24 -6.32 13.66
C GLY A 338 -28.58 -5.22 12.81
N LEU A 339 -29.25 -4.83 11.72
CA LEU A 339 -28.84 -3.70 10.88
C LEU A 339 -29.40 -2.41 11.50
N ASN A 340 -28.57 -1.36 11.61
CA ASN A 340 -28.94 -0.08 12.23
C ASN A 340 -28.79 1.14 11.30
N ARG A 341 -28.29 0.94 10.07
CA ARG A 341 -28.05 1.98 9.06
C ARG A 341 -28.60 1.54 7.70
N GLY A 342 -29.90 1.26 7.63
CA GLY A 342 -30.56 0.74 6.44
C GLY A 342 -30.12 -0.70 6.15
N SER A 343 -29.44 -0.91 5.01
CA SER A 343 -28.89 -2.21 4.61
C SER A 343 -27.60 -2.62 5.34
N HIS A 344 -27.11 -1.80 6.27
CA HIS A 344 -25.81 -1.99 6.92
C HIS A 344 -25.89 -1.90 8.44
N PHE A 345 -24.94 -2.56 9.11
CA PHE A 345 -24.58 -2.25 10.49
C PHE A 345 -23.43 -1.23 10.48
N GLY A 346 -23.43 -0.28 11.41
CA GLY A 346 -22.33 0.67 11.51
C GLY A 346 -22.35 1.56 12.74
N PHE A 347 -21.22 2.21 12.99
CA PHE A 347 -21.08 3.19 14.06
C PHE A 347 -21.79 4.50 13.70
N GLU A 348 -22.27 5.23 14.72
CA GLU A 348 -22.93 6.52 14.52
C GLU A 348 -21.95 7.67 14.29
N ALA A 349 -20.77 7.58 14.90
CA ALA A 349 -19.76 8.63 14.89
C ALA A 349 -18.43 8.10 14.34
N VAL A 350 -17.51 9.01 14.02
CA VAL A 350 -16.18 8.67 13.53
C VAL A 350 -15.23 8.25 14.66
N TRP A 351 -15.39 8.74 15.88
CA TRP A 351 -14.45 8.44 16.98
C TRP A 351 -14.24 6.94 17.29
N PRO A 352 -15.25 6.03 17.22
CA PRO A 352 -15.05 4.61 17.50
C PRO A 352 -14.08 3.95 16.52
N LEU A 353 -13.92 4.53 15.32
CA LEU A 353 -12.94 4.10 14.32
C LEU A 353 -11.54 4.00 14.92
N TRP A 354 -11.10 5.05 15.63
CA TRP A 354 -9.78 5.13 16.23
C TRP A 354 -9.63 4.14 17.38
N LEU A 355 -10.66 4.06 18.26
CA LEU A 355 -10.67 3.13 19.38
C LEU A 355 -10.55 1.68 18.89
N TRP A 356 -11.42 1.26 17.97
CA TRP A 356 -11.43 -0.11 17.45
C TRP A 356 -10.18 -0.46 16.66
N THR A 357 -9.57 0.51 15.97
CA THR A 357 -8.26 0.33 15.34
C THR A 357 -7.18 -0.02 16.36
N VAL A 358 -7.11 0.72 17.48
CA VAL A 358 -6.15 0.44 18.55
C VAL A 358 -6.44 -0.89 19.22
N VAL A 359 -7.71 -1.19 19.54
CA VAL A 359 -8.13 -2.46 20.13
C VAL A 359 -7.72 -3.64 19.24
N LEU A 360 -8.03 -3.58 17.94
CA LEU A 360 -7.68 -4.64 17.00
C LEU A 360 -6.16 -4.75 16.80
N ALA A 361 -5.43 -3.64 16.74
CA ALA A 361 -3.97 -3.68 16.66
C ALA A 361 -3.39 -4.42 17.88
N VAL A 362 -3.82 -4.09 19.09
CA VAL A 362 -3.36 -4.74 20.32
C VAL A 362 -3.78 -6.21 20.35
N ALA A 363 -5.03 -6.52 20.01
CA ALA A 363 -5.56 -7.88 20.04
C ALA A 363 -4.86 -8.82 19.04
N LEU A 364 -4.50 -8.31 17.85
CA LEU A 364 -3.85 -9.10 16.80
C LEU A 364 -2.33 -9.19 16.98
N TYR A 365 -1.73 -8.32 17.79
CA TYR A 365 -0.28 -8.26 18.00
C TYR A 365 0.35 -9.61 18.41
N PRO A 366 -0.21 -10.40 19.36
CA PRO A 366 0.39 -11.68 19.75
C PRO A 366 0.46 -12.68 18.60
N ALA A 367 -0.59 -12.76 17.78
CA ALA A 367 -0.65 -13.64 16.61
C ALA A 367 0.39 -13.24 15.56
N VAL A 368 0.52 -11.93 15.28
CA VAL A 368 1.54 -11.41 14.35
C VAL A 368 2.94 -11.67 14.86
N ARG A 369 3.19 -11.46 16.16
CA ARG A 369 4.48 -11.75 16.80
C ARG A 369 4.83 -13.23 16.69
N TRP A 370 3.87 -14.12 16.97
CA TRP A 370 4.06 -15.57 16.84
C TRP A 370 4.43 -15.94 15.41
N PHE A 371 3.68 -15.45 14.42
CA PHE A 371 3.93 -15.76 13.01
C PHE A 371 5.28 -15.19 12.53
N ALA A 372 5.64 -13.98 12.96
CA ALA A 372 6.94 -13.38 12.65
C ALA A 372 8.11 -14.20 13.21
N LEU A 373 7.98 -14.74 14.43
CA LEU A 373 8.96 -15.64 15.04
C LEU A 373 9.01 -17.00 14.32
N LEU A 374 7.84 -17.55 13.96
CA LEU A 374 7.74 -18.80 13.20
C LEU A 374 8.47 -18.67 11.85
N LYS A 375 8.18 -17.60 11.10
CA LYS A 375 8.83 -17.30 9.80
C LYS A 375 10.35 -17.13 9.94
N ALA A 376 10.82 -16.57 11.05
CA ALA A 376 12.24 -16.42 11.32
C ALA A 376 12.93 -17.76 11.64
N ARG A 377 12.25 -18.65 12.38
CA ARG A 377 12.75 -19.97 12.79
C ARG A 377 12.67 -21.01 11.67
N ARG A 378 11.56 -21.05 10.93
CA ARG A 378 11.23 -22.10 9.95
C ARG A 378 11.49 -21.66 8.52
N ARG A 379 12.77 -21.42 8.21
CA ARG A 379 13.23 -21.08 6.84
C ARG A 379 13.18 -22.27 5.88
N ASP A 380 12.99 -23.48 6.42
CA ASP A 380 12.76 -24.73 5.68
C ASP A 380 11.42 -24.72 4.92
N ILE A 381 10.42 -24.00 5.41
CA ILE A 381 9.08 -23.97 4.80
C ILE A 381 9.09 -22.99 3.62
N THR A 382 9.11 -23.55 2.41
CA THR A 382 9.32 -22.79 1.17
C THR A 382 8.19 -21.82 0.82
N TRP A 383 6.96 -22.02 1.28
CA TRP A 383 5.85 -21.09 1.01
C TRP A 383 5.80 -19.88 1.95
N LEU A 384 6.41 -19.97 3.15
CA LEU A 384 6.45 -18.86 4.11
C LEU A 384 7.23 -17.65 3.59
N LYS A 385 8.05 -17.80 2.54
CA LYS A 385 8.75 -16.69 1.89
C LYS A 385 7.84 -15.86 0.96
N TYR A 386 6.67 -16.38 0.60
CA TYR A 386 5.71 -15.70 -0.26
C TYR A 386 4.68 -14.86 0.53
N LEU A 387 4.38 -15.26 1.77
CA LEU A 387 3.75 -14.44 2.82
C LEU A 387 4.80 -13.58 3.54
#